data_AF-A0A954Y9R9-F1
#
_entry.id   AF-A0A954Y9R9-F1
#
_cell.length_a   1.000
_cell.length_b   1.000
_cell.length_c   1.000
_cell.angle_alpha   90.00
_cell.angle_beta   90.00
_cell.angle_gamma   90.00
#
_symmetry.space_group_name_H-M   'P 1'
#
loop_
_entity.id
_entity.type
_entity.pdbx_description
1 polymer ?
#
loop_
_entity_poly.entity_id
_entity_poly.type
_entity_poly.pdbx_seq_one_letter_code
_entity_poly.pdbx_strand_id
1 'polypeptide(L)'
;MKITCNREQLLHSFQAVAAVAPSRSPKPILQNVKLEVADGAATLLATDLEVAIRHQAPGVEVEAPGAAILPTARFASILRESSDETFRLEVDGQHLRVLGERSQFNLTAENPAEFPSVATFDEQAYYETSARWLKELIRRTIFATDNESSRYALGGVKMEWDDGKLSAVGTDGRRLAKMEGPLQAVGEASPFGDSTIVPSRSLQLIDRVINEDDAEVQLAVRQNEVLLKSPRSVIYTRLLEGRFPRWRDVFPQRTGSVKIELPVAPFYAAVRQAAI
;
A
#
# COMPACT_ATOMS: atom_id res chain seq x y z
N MET A 1 11.55 -9.58 23.51
CA MET A 1 11.03 -8.28 23.04
C MET A 1 10.19 -7.67 24.15
N LYS A 2 10.38 -6.38 24.43
CA LYS A 2 9.63 -5.62 25.43
C LYS A 2 9.54 -4.16 24.99
N ILE A 3 8.32 -3.68 24.76
CA ILE A 3 8.08 -2.29 24.32
C ILE A 3 6.89 -1.68 25.04
N THR A 4 6.84 -0.36 25.06
CA THR A 4 5.71 0.44 25.52
C THR A 4 5.30 1.42 24.42
N CYS A 5 4.01 1.60 24.17
CA CYS A 5 3.53 2.46 23.09
C CYS A 5 2.13 3.02 23.37
N ASN A 6 1.83 4.19 22.81
CA ASN A 6 0.47 4.71 22.78
C ASN A 6 -0.45 3.82 21.91
N ARG A 7 -1.60 3.44 22.46
CA ARG A 7 -2.56 2.53 21.82
C ARG A 7 -3.06 3.06 20.47
N GLU A 8 -3.43 4.35 20.40
CA GLU A 8 -4.03 4.94 19.19
C GLU A 8 -3.03 5.03 18.05
N GLN A 9 -1.80 5.47 18.35
CA GLN A 9 -0.72 5.51 17.36
C GLN A 9 -0.38 4.11 16.83
N LEU A 10 -0.32 3.11 17.72
CA LEU A 10 -0.11 1.72 17.32
C LEU A 10 -1.30 1.19 16.49
N LEU A 11 -2.54 1.50 16.88
CA LEU A 11 -3.74 1.09 16.15
C LEU A 11 -3.73 1.61 14.71
N HIS A 12 -3.44 2.90 14.53
CA HIS A 12 -3.37 3.51 13.20
C HIS A 12 -2.31 2.82 12.32
N SER A 13 -1.11 2.64 12.85
CA SER A 13 0.01 1.98 12.15
C SER A 13 -0.31 0.51 11.85
N PHE A 14 -0.91 -0.19 12.81
CA PHE A 14 -1.29 -1.59 12.70
C PHE A 14 -2.38 -1.81 11.66
N GLN A 15 -3.42 -0.99 11.62
CA GLN A 15 -4.50 -1.12 10.65
C GLN A 15 -4.03 -0.92 9.21
N ALA A 16 -3.12 0.03 8.99
CA ALA A 16 -2.53 0.27 7.68
C ALA A 16 -1.80 -0.98 7.16
N VAL A 17 -1.03 -1.64 8.03
CA VAL A 17 -0.23 -2.83 7.71
C VAL A 17 -1.08 -4.10 7.63
N ALA A 18 -2.01 -4.29 8.58
CA ALA A 18 -2.87 -5.46 8.66
C ALA A 18 -3.77 -5.64 7.43
N ALA A 19 -4.02 -4.58 6.66
CA ALA A 19 -4.77 -4.66 5.41
C ALA A 19 -4.07 -5.48 4.30
N VAL A 20 -2.76 -5.73 4.42
CA VAL A 20 -2.00 -6.58 3.49
C VAL A 20 -2.18 -8.06 3.84
N ALA A 21 -2.28 -8.38 5.12
CA ALA A 21 -2.45 -9.74 5.58
C ALA A 21 -3.83 -10.28 5.14
N PRO A 22 -3.89 -11.44 4.47
CA PRO A 22 -5.13 -12.03 4.03
C PRO A 22 -5.89 -12.59 5.23
N SER A 23 -7.22 -12.52 5.20
CA SER A 23 -8.08 -13.10 6.25
C SER A 23 -8.03 -14.62 6.30
N ARG A 24 -7.59 -15.26 5.21
CA ARG A 24 -7.38 -16.72 5.09
C ARG A 24 -6.15 -16.97 4.23
N SER A 25 -5.30 -17.88 4.66
CA SER A 25 -4.10 -18.29 3.91
C SER A 25 -3.75 -19.74 4.22
N PRO A 26 -3.27 -20.52 3.22
CA PRO A 26 -2.67 -21.84 3.45
C PRO A 26 -1.46 -21.80 4.38
N LYS A 27 -0.78 -20.65 4.49
CA LYS A 27 0.28 -20.38 5.46
C LYS A 27 -0.28 -19.46 6.56
N PRO A 28 -0.67 -20.00 7.73
CA PRO A 28 -1.30 -19.21 8.80
C PRO A 28 -0.50 -18.00 9.24
N ILE A 29 0.84 -18.11 9.25
CA ILE A 29 1.77 -17.03 9.61
C ILE A 29 1.57 -15.75 8.78
N LEU A 30 1.06 -15.84 7.55
CA LEU A 30 0.77 -14.70 6.67
C LEU A 30 -0.48 -13.93 7.08
N GLN A 31 -1.38 -14.53 7.87
CA GLN A 31 -2.57 -13.87 8.41
C GLN A 31 -2.23 -12.90 9.55
N ASN A 32 -0.95 -12.80 9.89
CA ASN A 32 -0.43 -12.04 11.01
C ASN A 32 0.41 -10.85 10.52
N VAL A 33 0.66 -9.90 11.42
CA VAL A 33 1.65 -8.85 11.25
C VAL A 33 2.86 -9.20 12.10
N LYS A 34 4.07 -9.12 11.54
CA LYS A 34 5.29 -9.22 12.32
C LYS A 34 5.67 -7.83 12.83
N LEU A 35 5.92 -7.72 14.13
CA LEU A 35 6.52 -6.55 14.76
C LEU A 35 8.00 -6.87 15.00
N GLU A 36 8.89 -6.05 14.45
CA GLU A 36 10.33 -6.10 14.70
C GLU A 36 10.78 -4.84 15.42
N VAL A 37 11.60 -5.02 16.44
CA VAL A 37 12.14 -3.95 17.26
C VAL A 37 13.65 -4.09 17.27
N ALA A 38 14.31 -3.18 16.55
CA ALA A 38 15.75 -3.11 16.39
C ALA A 38 16.18 -1.64 16.27
N ASP A 39 17.40 -1.32 16.72
CA ASP A 39 17.99 0.01 16.59
C ASP A 39 17.11 1.16 17.12
N GLY A 40 16.36 0.90 18.18
CA GLY A 40 15.44 1.88 18.79
C GLY A 40 14.17 2.17 17.99
N ALA A 41 13.91 1.43 16.91
CA ALA A 41 12.73 1.59 16.07
C ALA A 41 11.84 0.35 16.09
N ALA A 42 10.52 0.57 16.02
CA ALA A 42 9.52 -0.47 15.85
C ALA A 42 9.02 -0.49 14.40
N THR A 43 9.06 -1.66 13.78
CA THR A 43 8.70 -1.86 12.39
C THR A 43 7.63 -2.95 12.29
N LEU A 44 6.50 -2.61 11.68
CA LEU A 44 5.41 -3.53 11.38
C LEU A 44 5.55 -4.04 9.95
N LEU A 45 5.39 -5.35 9.78
CA LEU A 45 5.61 -6.07 8.53
C LEU A 45 4.39 -6.94 8.23
N ALA A 46 3.90 -6.89 7.00
CA ALA A 46 2.86 -7.80 6.52
C ALA A 46 3.10 -8.16 5.06
N THR A 47 2.70 -9.36 4.67
CA THR A 47 2.76 -9.80 3.27
C THR A 47 1.79 -10.94 2.98
N ASP A 48 1.28 -10.98 1.76
CA ASP A 48 0.58 -12.13 1.19
C ASP A 48 1.38 -12.84 0.07
N LEU A 49 2.69 -12.55 0.00
CA LEU A 49 3.65 -12.97 -1.02
C LEU A 49 3.50 -12.29 -2.39
N GLU A 50 2.40 -11.57 -2.66
CA GLU A 50 2.22 -10.75 -3.87
C GLU A 50 2.44 -9.26 -3.57
N VAL A 51 2.01 -8.84 -2.37
CA VAL A 51 2.21 -7.51 -1.81
C VAL A 51 2.88 -7.65 -0.45
N ALA A 52 3.79 -6.73 -0.14
CA ALA A 52 4.38 -6.64 1.18
C ALA A 52 4.50 -5.19 1.62
N ILE A 53 4.47 -4.96 2.92
CA ILE A 53 4.66 -3.65 3.52
C ILE A 53 5.59 -3.77 4.71
N ARG A 54 6.48 -2.79 4.82
CA ARG A 54 7.29 -2.47 5.99
C ARG A 54 6.92 -1.06 6.42
N HIS A 55 6.43 -0.89 7.63
CA HIS A 55 5.95 0.39 8.14
C HIS A 55 6.57 0.70 9.51
N GLN A 56 7.17 1.87 9.65
CA GLN A 56 7.75 2.30 10.92
C GLN A 56 6.64 2.84 11.84
N ALA A 57 6.43 2.18 12.98
CA ALA A 57 5.48 2.63 13.99
C ALA A 57 6.12 3.73 14.86
N PRO A 58 5.55 4.94 14.91
CA PRO A 58 6.06 6.02 15.76
C PRO A 58 5.72 5.79 17.24
N GLY A 59 6.42 6.51 18.13
CA GLY A 59 6.04 6.61 19.54
C GLY A 59 6.18 5.31 20.34
N VAL A 60 7.12 4.46 19.96
CA VAL A 60 7.41 3.20 20.67
C VAL A 60 8.67 3.36 21.51
N GLU A 61 8.53 3.15 22.81
CA GLU A 61 9.64 3.04 23.75
C GLU A 61 10.13 1.59 23.82
N VAL A 62 11.43 1.40 23.59
CA VAL A 62 12.05 0.08 23.53
C VAL A 62 12.78 -0.22 24.82
N GLU A 63 12.29 -1.18 25.59
CA GLU A 63 12.98 -1.70 26.77
C GLU A 63 13.89 -2.89 26.41
N ALA A 64 13.42 -3.78 25.52
CA ALA A 64 14.22 -4.90 25.02
C ALA A 64 13.90 -5.19 23.55
N PRO A 65 14.91 -5.23 22.67
CA PRO A 65 14.71 -5.54 21.24
C PRO A 65 14.19 -6.97 21.03
N GLY A 66 13.80 -7.25 19.79
CA GLY A 66 13.33 -8.57 19.36
C GLY A 66 12.15 -8.47 18.41
N ALA A 67 11.45 -9.59 18.21
CA ALA A 67 10.32 -9.65 17.30
C ALA A 67 9.12 -10.37 17.92
N ALA A 68 7.93 -10.07 17.40
CA ALA A 68 6.68 -10.69 17.78
C ALA A 68 5.78 -10.90 16.56
N ILE A 69 4.95 -11.93 16.60
CA ILE A 69 3.87 -12.13 15.64
C ILE A 69 2.56 -11.67 16.27
N LEU A 70 1.86 -10.79 15.58
CA LEU A 70 0.63 -10.13 16.01
C LEU A 70 -0.54 -10.66 15.17
N PRO A 71 -1.42 -11.50 15.72
CA PRO A 71 -2.58 -12.00 14.98
C PRO A 71 -3.54 -10.87 14.63
N THR A 72 -3.73 -10.61 13.33
CA THR A 72 -4.43 -9.42 12.82
C THR A 72 -5.80 -9.21 13.45
N ALA A 73 -6.67 -10.23 13.39
CA ALA A 73 -8.04 -10.14 13.90
C ALA A 73 -8.10 -9.90 15.41
N ARG A 74 -7.30 -10.63 16.20
CA ARG A 74 -7.31 -10.53 17.67
C ARG A 74 -6.65 -9.24 18.14
N PHE A 75 -5.47 -8.93 17.62
CA PHE A 75 -4.71 -7.76 18.02
C PHE A 75 -5.40 -6.45 17.60
N ALA A 76 -5.96 -6.37 16.39
CA ALA A 76 -6.79 -5.22 16.00
C ALA A 76 -8.03 -5.05 16.87
N SER A 77 -8.62 -6.14 17.38
CA SER A 77 -9.77 -6.05 18.30
C SER A 77 -9.32 -5.55 19.67
N ILE A 78 -8.21 -6.05 20.20
CA ILE A 78 -7.62 -5.53 21.46
C ILE A 78 -7.37 -4.02 21.39
N LEU A 79 -6.72 -3.56 20.32
CA LEU A 79 -6.39 -2.14 20.15
C LEU A 79 -7.62 -1.24 19.97
N ARG A 80 -8.70 -1.75 19.36
CA ARG A 80 -9.95 -0.99 19.14
C ARG A 80 -10.84 -0.92 20.38
N GLU A 81 -10.98 -2.04 21.08
CA GLU A 81 -11.96 -2.17 22.17
C GLU A 81 -11.38 -1.75 23.53
N SER A 82 -10.06 -1.68 23.68
CA SER A 82 -9.46 -1.24 24.95
C SER A 82 -9.59 0.26 25.15
N SER A 83 -9.90 0.66 26.39
CA SER A 83 -9.89 2.05 26.86
C SER A 83 -8.52 2.50 27.39
N ASP A 84 -7.52 1.62 27.47
CA ASP A 84 -6.19 1.97 27.94
C ASP A 84 -5.49 2.93 26.97
N GLU A 85 -4.78 3.93 27.48
CA GLU A 85 -4.04 4.88 26.65
C GLU A 85 -2.72 4.29 26.14
N THR A 86 -2.05 3.53 27.00
CA THR A 86 -0.73 2.95 26.74
C THR A 86 -0.81 1.44 26.87
N PHE A 87 -0.09 0.75 25.98
CA PHE A 87 0.14 -0.68 26.08
C PHE A 87 1.61 -1.00 26.21
N ARG A 88 1.90 -1.97 27.08
CA ARG A 88 3.20 -2.65 27.14
C ARG A 88 3.07 -4.04 26.55
N LEU A 89 3.92 -4.34 25.58
CA LEU A 89 3.97 -5.63 24.91
C LEU A 89 5.21 -6.39 25.39
N GLU A 90 4.99 -7.61 25.87
CA GLU A 90 6.06 -8.51 26.32
C GLU A 90 5.91 -9.85 25.61
N VAL A 91 7.01 -10.40 25.10
CA VAL A 91 7.02 -11.76 24.53
C VAL A 91 7.95 -12.65 25.34
N ASP A 92 7.40 -13.75 25.88
CA ASP A 92 8.10 -14.73 26.71
C ASP A 92 8.23 -16.10 26.04
N GLY A 93 8.55 -16.14 24.74
CA GLY A 93 8.77 -17.39 23.98
C GLY A 93 7.52 -18.24 23.72
N GLN A 94 6.57 -18.28 24.65
CA GLN A 94 5.29 -19.00 24.53
C GLN A 94 4.10 -18.05 24.39
N HIS A 95 4.16 -16.86 25.00
CA HIS A 95 3.07 -15.91 25.01
C HIS A 95 3.51 -14.51 24.57
N LEU A 96 2.61 -13.83 23.86
CA LEU A 96 2.61 -12.40 23.70
C LEU A 96 1.62 -11.82 24.71
N ARG A 97 2.14 -11.08 25.68
CA ARG A 97 1.35 -10.37 26.69
C ARG A 97 1.16 -8.93 26.24
N VAL A 98 -0.09 -8.46 26.26
CA VAL A 98 -0.46 -7.08 25.99
C VAL A 98 -1.05 -6.52 27.28
N LEU A 99 -0.31 -5.62 27.93
CA LEU A 99 -0.59 -5.11 29.26
C LEU A 99 -1.00 -3.64 29.15
N GLY A 100 -2.25 -3.35 29.47
CA GLY A 100 -2.74 -1.99 29.70
C GLY A 100 -2.75 -1.68 31.21
N GLU A 101 -3.26 -0.51 31.57
CA GLU A 101 -3.46 -0.15 32.98
C GLU A 101 -4.58 -0.98 33.61
N ARG A 102 -5.65 -1.22 32.85
CA ARG A 102 -6.88 -1.87 33.32
C ARG A 102 -7.13 -3.22 32.65
N SER A 103 -6.31 -3.60 31.68
CA SER A 103 -6.50 -4.81 30.89
C SER A 103 -5.20 -5.60 30.74
N GLN A 104 -5.35 -6.92 30.63
CA GLN A 104 -4.27 -7.82 30.28
C GLN A 104 -4.80 -8.85 29.28
N PHE A 105 -4.10 -9.01 28.17
CA PHE A 105 -4.39 -10.02 27.16
C PHE A 105 -3.18 -10.92 26.97
N ASN A 106 -3.40 -12.23 26.96
CA ASN A 106 -2.37 -13.21 26.69
C ASN A 106 -2.71 -13.91 25.37
N LEU A 107 -1.86 -13.70 24.36
CA LEU A 107 -1.95 -14.34 23.05
C LEU A 107 -0.87 -15.42 22.95
N THR A 108 -1.13 -16.49 22.19
CA THR A 108 -0.10 -17.47 21.86
C THR A 108 0.96 -16.82 20.99
N ALA A 109 2.24 -16.98 21.35
CA ALA A 109 3.34 -16.54 20.50
C ALA A 109 3.55 -17.54 19.36
N GLU A 110 3.74 -17.02 18.15
CA GLU A 110 4.25 -17.77 17.01
C GLU A 110 5.72 -17.42 16.79
N ASN A 111 6.48 -18.32 16.15
CA ASN A 111 7.90 -18.12 15.89
C ASN A 111 8.12 -17.02 14.84
N PRO A 112 8.72 -15.86 15.20
CA PRO A 112 8.92 -14.78 14.23
C PRO A 112 9.88 -15.12 13.09
N ALA A 113 10.71 -16.16 13.25
CA ALA A 113 11.62 -16.64 12.20
C ALA A 113 10.90 -17.38 11.06
N GLU A 114 9.65 -17.82 11.26
CA GLU A 114 8.84 -18.46 10.20
C GLU A 114 8.15 -17.43 9.29
N PHE A 115 8.11 -16.16 9.72
CA PHE A 115 7.55 -15.08 8.92
C PHE A 115 8.52 -14.75 7.77
N PRO A 116 8.03 -14.67 6.52
CA PRO A 116 8.90 -14.43 5.36
C PRO A 116 9.61 -13.08 5.46
N SER A 117 10.82 -13.01 4.90
CA SER A 117 11.52 -11.74 4.74
C SER A 117 10.73 -10.80 3.82
N VAL A 118 10.56 -9.55 4.25
CA VAL A 118 9.98 -8.48 3.43
C VAL A 118 11.13 -7.60 2.94
N ALA A 119 11.10 -7.25 1.65
CA ALA A 119 12.15 -6.44 1.04
C ALA A 119 12.28 -5.07 1.72
N THR A 120 13.53 -4.65 1.92
CA THR A 120 13.93 -3.26 2.17
C THR A 120 13.99 -2.48 0.85
N PHE A 121 14.22 -1.17 0.96
CA PHE A 121 14.44 -0.30 -0.19
C PHE A 121 15.90 0.17 -0.14
N ASP A 122 16.73 -0.48 -0.93
CA ASP A 122 18.20 -0.30 -0.97
C ASP A 122 18.66 0.23 -2.34
N GLU A 123 17.70 0.60 -3.19
CA GLU A 123 17.94 1.08 -4.54
C GLU A 123 18.64 2.43 -4.54
N GLN A 124 19.75 2.48 -5.28
CA GLN A 124 20.52 3.72 -5.51
C GLN A 124 19.98 4.52 -6.69
N ALA A 125 19.25 3.85 -7.60
CA ALA A 125 18.60 4.47 -8.74
C ALA A 125 17.09 4.25 -8.65
N TYR A 126 16.33 5.34 -8.72
CA TYR A 126 14.89 5.35 -8.48
C TYR A 126 14.24 6.54 -9.16
N TYR A 127 12.92 6.59 -9.11
CA TYR A 127 12.12 7.72 -9.51
C TYR A 127 11.55 8.45 -8.30
N GLU A 128 11.38 9.76 -8.41
CA GLU A 128 10.91 10.61 -7.32
C GLU A 128 9.77 11.52 -7.78
N THR A 129 8.79 11.69 -6.91
CA THR A 129 7.64 12.58 -7.11
C THR A 129 7.00 12.95 -5.78
N SER A 130 6.07 13.91 -5.78
CA SER A 130 5.32 14.25 -4.56
C SER A 130 4.29 13.18 -4.19
N ALA A 131 4.13 12.94 -2.89
CA ALA A 131 3.14 12.00 -2.38
C ALA A 131 1.71 12.34 -2.83
N ARG A 132 1.36 13.63 -2.74
CA ARG A 132 0.05 14.15 -3.17
C ARG A 132 -0.25 13.82 -4.62
N TRP A 133 0.69 14.07 -5.52
CA TRP A 133 0.51 13.81 -6.94
C TRP A 133 0.35 12.32 -7.22
N LEU A 134 1.16 11.46 -6.59
CA LEU A 134 1.04 10.01 -6.78
C LEU A 134 -0.33 9.50 -6.32
N LYS A 135 -0.84 9.97 -5.18
CA LYS A 135 -2.18 9.62 -4.70
C LYS A 135 -3.26 10.09 -5.65
N GLU A 136 -3.14 11.29 -6.18
CA GLU A 136 -4.08 11.79 -7.20
C GLU A 136 -4.05 10.92 -8.46
N LEU A 137 -2.85 10.58 -8.97
CA LEU A 137 -2.66 9.68 -10.11
C LEU A 137 -3.34 8.33 -9.89
N ILE A 138 -3.18 7.74 -8.70
CA ILE A 138 -3.86 6.49 -8.34
C ILE A 138 -5.37 6.68 -8.37
N ARG A 139 -5.91 7.65 -7.64
CA ARG A 139 -7.37 7.89 -7.53
C ARG A 139 -8.02 8.20 -8.87
N ARG A 140 -7.33 8.90 -9.75
CA ARG A 140 -7.83 9.26 -11.09
C ARG A 140 -7.78 8.13 -12.11
N THR A 141 -7.11 7.01 -11.83
CA THR A 141 -6.93 5.92 -12.80
C THR A 141 -7.50 4.59 -12.32
N ILE A 142 -7.38 4.30 -11.03
CA ILE A 142 -7.71 3.00 -10.46
C ILE A 142 -9.20 2.65 -10.56
N PHE A 143 -10.11 3.63 -10.52
CA PHE A 143 -11.54 3.36 -10.56
C PHE A 143 -12.00 2.74 -11.90
N ALA A 144 -11.18 2.86 -12.93
CA ALA A 144 -11.46 2.35 -14.26
C ALA A 144 -10.95 0.91 -14.49
N THR A 145 -10.24 0.30 -13.54
CA THR A 145 -9.72 -1.08 -13.69
C THR A 145 -10.82 -2.13 -13.51
N ASP A 146 -10.60 -3.32 -14.09
CA ASP A 146 -11.46 -4.48 -13.87
C ASP A 146 -11.07 -5.20 -12.56
N ASN A 147 -11.84 -4.96 -11.51
CA ASN A 147 -11.59 -5.55 -10.19
C ASN A 147 -11.90 -7.06 -10.14
N GLU A 148 -12.74 -7.58 -11.03
CA GLU A 148 -13.07 -9.02 -11.09
C GLU A 148 -11.91 -9.81 -11.73
N SER A 149 -11.21 -9.17 -12.67
CA SER A 149 -10.04 -9.71 -13.37
C SER A 149 -8.70 -9.29 -12.75
N SER A 150 -8.64 -9.16 -11.41
CA SER A 150 -7.48 -8.62 -10.66
C SER A 150 -6.10 -9.25 -10.97
N ARG A 151 -6.05 -10.49 -11.49
CA ARG A 151 -4.81 -11.20 -11.87
C ARG A 151 -4.38 -10.97 -13.32
N TYR A 152 -5.23 -10.37 -14.14
CA TYR A 152 -4.96 -10.11 -15.56
C TYR A 152 -4.57 -8.65 -15.77
N ALA A 153 -4.03 -8.32 -16.95
CA ALA A 153 -3.57 -6.97 -17.29
C ALA A 153 -4.57 -5.82 -16.97
N LEU A 154 -5.88 -6.07 -17.03
CA LEU A 154 -6.93 -5.06 -16.74
C LEU A 154 -7.23 -4.88 -15.24
N GLY A 155 -6.73 -5.79 -14.41
CA GLY A 155 -6.83 -5.77 -12.95
C GLY A 155 -5.84 -4.81 -12.26
N GLY A 156 -5.18 -3.97 -13.05
CA GLY A 156 -4.18 -3.02 -12.58
C GLY A 156 -4.10 -1.79 -13.46
N VAL A 157 -3.23 -0.88 -13.07
CA VAL A 157 -2.94 0.35 -13.81
C VAL A 157 -1.61 0.18 -14.54
N LYS A 158 -1.63 0.35 -15.85
CA LYS A 158 -0.40 0.41 -16.66
C LYS A 158 0.32 1.72 -16.36
N MET A 159 1.61 1.65 -16.07
CA MET A 159 2.48 2.80 -15.87
C MET A 159 3.56 2.81 -16.96
N GLU A 160 3.67 3.91 -17.68
CA GLU A 160 4.68 4.12 -18.72
C GLU A 160 5.39 5.43 -18.42
N TRP A 161 6.72 5.44 -18.47
CA TRP A 161 7.51 6.66 -18.27
C TRP A 161 8.21 7.01 -19.57
N ASP A 162 8.08 8.27 -19.96
CA ASP A 162 8.70 8.84 -21.14
C ASP A 162 9.22 10.24 -20.79
N ASP A 163 10.53 10.43 -20.88
CA ASP A 163 11.26 11.69 -20.71
C ASP A 163 10.71 12.62 -19.61
N GLY A 164 10.74 12.15 -18.35
CA GLY A 164 10.32 12.94 -17.18
C GLY A 164 8.82 12.95 -16.91
N LYS A 165 8.02 12.23 -17.71
CA LYS A 165 6.56 12.17 -17.57
C LYS A 165 6.10 10.73 -17.39
N LEU A 166 5.40 10.48 -16.29
CA LEU A 166 4.71 9.21 -16.07
C LEU A 166 3.28 9.30 -16.59
N SER A 167 2.88 8.29 -17.34
CA SER A 167 1.51 8.04 -17.78
C SER A 167 0.96 6.85 -17.03
N ALA A 168 -0.17 7.03 -16.35
CA ALA A 168 -0.90 5.96 -15.69
C ALA A 168 -2.26 5.75 -16.37
N VAL A 169 -2.58 4.49 -16.68
CA VAL A 169 -3.76 4.12 -17.46
C VAL A 169 -4.49 2.94 -16.83
N GLY A 170 -5.76 3.15 -16.46
CA GLY A 170 -6.68 2.10 -16.00
C GLY A 170 -7.82 1.91 -16.99
N THR A 171 -8.24 0.67 -17.23
CA THR A 171 -9.39 0.35 -18.09
C THR A 171 -9.98 -1.02 -17.76
N ASP A 172 -11.30 -1.13 -17.95
CA ASP A 172 -12.10 -2.36 -17.83
C ASP A 172 -12.61 -2.83 -19.22
N GLY A 173 -12.06 -2.24 -20.29
CA GLY A 173 -12.50 -2.45 -21.67
C GLY A 173 -13.77 -1.69 -22.07
N ARG A 174 -14.52 -1.12 -21.12
CA ARG A 174 -15.73 -0.30 -21.37
C ARG A 174 -15.46 1.19 -21.21
N ARG A 175 -14.58 1.55 -20.27
CA ARG A 175 -14.11 2.90 -20.00
C ARG A 175 -12.60 2.90 -19.79
N LEU A 176 -12.00 4.06 -19.99
CA LEU A 176 -10.57 4.27 -19.81
C LEU A 176 -10.34 5.55 -19.03
N ALA A 177 -9.45 5.49 -18.05
CA ALA A 177 -8.96 6.64 -17.33
C ALA A 177 -7.45 6.75 -17.51
N LYS A 178 -6.98 7.96 -17.80
CA LYS A 178 -5.57 8.28 -17.98
C LYS A 178 -5.25 9.52 -17.16
N MET A 179 -4.16 9.48 -16.41
CA MET A 179 -3.54 10.66 -15.84
C MET A 179 -2.06 10.67 -16.21
N GLU A 180 -1.51 11.85 -16.38
CA GLU A 180 -0.08 12.03 -16.58
C GLU A 180 0.45 13.13 -15.67
N GLY A 181 1.75 13.10 -15.41
CA GLY A 181 2.41 14.16 -14.67
C GLY A 181 3.89 13.89 -14.44
N PRO A 182 4.56 14.76 -13.67
CA PRO A 182 6.01 14.75 -13.55
C PRO A 182 6.50 13.57 -12.70
N LEU A 183 7.57 12.91 -13.20
CA LEU A 183 8.32 11.90 -12.46
C LEU A 183 9.80 12.05 -12.81
N GLN A 184 10.60 12.38 -11.80
CA GLN A 184 12.04 12.62 -11.96
C GLN A 184 12.82 11.32 -11.76
N ALA A 185 13.76 11.02 -12.64
CA ALA A 185 14.71 9.94 -12.42
C ALA A 185 15.91 10.43 -11.61
N VAL A 186 16.33 9.62 -10.64
CA VAL A 186 17.56 9.78 -9.87
C VAL A 186 18.45 8.58 -10.19
N GLY A 187 19.65 8.85 -10.71
CA GLY A 187 20.55 7.80 -11.23
C GLY A 187 20.02 7.14 -12.51
N GLU A 188 20.49 5.93 -12.80
CA GLU A 188 20.06 5.11 -13.95
C GLU A 188 18.90 4.20 -13.55
N ALA A 189 17.73 4.77 -13.28
CA ALA A 189 16.56 4.02 -12.84
C ALA A 189 16.04 3.08 -13.95
N SER A 190 15.68 1.85 -13.59
CA SER A 190 15.07 0.90 -14.53
C SER A 190 13.78 1.46 -15.13
N PRO A 191 13.56 1.35 -16.45
CA PRO A 191 12.41 1.99 -17.10
C PRO A 191 11.08 1.37 -16.69
N PHE A 192 10.03 2.21 -16.64
CA PHE A 192 8.65 1.74 -16.73
C PHE A 192 8.39 1.25 -18.16
N GLY A 193 8.12 -0.03 -18.33
CA GLY A 193 7.96 -0.65 -19.64
C GLY A 193 6.51 -1.03 -19.96
N ASP A 194 6.32 -1.65 -21.12
CA ASP A 194 5.02 -2.19 -21.54
C ASP A 194 4.42 -3.21 -20.57
N SER A 195 5.26 -3.84 -19.75
CA SER A 195 4.90 -4.83 -18.73
C SER A 195 4.71 -4.24 -17.33
N THR A 196 4.87 -2.93 -17.12
CA THR A 196 4.71 -2.32 -15.80
C THR A 196 3.23 -2.08 -15.50
N ILE A 197 2.55 -3.14 -15.07
CA ILE A 197 1.13 -3.11 -14.68
C ILE A 197 1.05 -3.35 -13.18
N VAL A 198 0.73 -2.30 -12.42
CA VAL A 198 0.65 -2.37 -10.96
C VAL A 198 -0.76 -2.82 -10.56
N PRO A 199 -0.92 -3.90 -9.76
CA PRO A 199 -2.25 -4.39 -9.38
C PRO A 199 -3.07 -3.34 -8.63
N SER A 200 -4.38 -3.30 -8.87
CA SER A 200 -5.28 -2.33 -8.21
C SER A 200 -5.25 -2.48 -6.69
N ARG A 201 -5.18 -3.71 -6.16
CA ARG A 201 -5.07 -3.93 -4.71
C ARG A 201 -3.83 -3.28 -4.11
N SER A 202 -2.70 -3.31 -4.81
CA SER A 202 -1.45 -2.68 -4.38
C SER A 202 -1.56 -1.16 -4.40
N LEU A 203 -2.18 -0.60 -5.45
CA LEU A 203 -2.41 0.84 -5.55
C LEU A 203 -3.37 1.35 -4.47
N GLN A 204 -4.38 0.56 -4.10
CA GLN A 204 -5.27 0.87 -2.97
C GLN A 204 -4.51 0.89 -1.63
N LEU A 205 -3.58 -0.04 -1.44
CA LEU A 205 -2.71 -0.05 -0.26
C LEU A 205 -1.84 1.22 -0.23
N ILE A 206 -1.21 1.53 -1.36
CA ILE A 206 -0.37 2.72 -1.51
C ILE A 206 -1.16 4.01 -1.19
N ASP A 207 -2.36 4.16 -1.75
CA ASP A 207 -3.22 5.32 -1.48
C ASP A 207 -3.64 5.42 0.00
N ARG A 208 -3.80 4.29 0.69
CA ARG A 208 -4.16 4.27 2.11
C ARG A 208 -2.98 4.59 3.02
N VAL A 209 -1.78 4.08 2.71
CA VAL A 209 -0.62 4.10 3.61
C VAL A 209 0.19 5.39 3.47
N ILE A 210 0.32 5.93 2.25
CA ILE A 210 1.08 7.17 2.03
C ILE A 210 0.34 8.34 2.65
N ASN A 211 1.07 9.17 3.39
CA ASN A 211 0.56 10.45 3.84
C ASN A 211 0.67 11.48 2.70
N GLU A 212 -0.42 12.17 2.37
CA GLU A 212 -0.43 13.13 1.26
C GLU A 212 0.39 14.39 1.52
N ASP A 213 0.71 14.65 2.80
CA ASP A 213 1.58 15.73 3.24
C ASP A 213 3.06 15.36 3.26
N ASP A 214 3.41 14.10 2.99
CA ASP A 214 4.81 13.74 2.76
C ASP A 214 5.31 14.49 1.51
N ALA A 215 6.46 15.15 1.62
CA ALA A 215 6.99 15.97 0.52
C ALA A 215 7.20 15.13 -0.75
N GLU A 216 7.86 13.98 -0.60
CA GLU A 216 8.32 13.14 -1.69
C GLU A 216 8.18 11.65 -1.36
N VAL A 217 8.00 10.86 -2.42
CA VAL A 217 8.02 9.40 -2.41
C VAL A 217 8.90 8.90 -3.55
N GLN A 218 9.52 7.76 -3.31
CA GLN A 218 10.47 7.13 -4.22
C GLN A 218 9.84 5.86 -4.80
N LEU A 219 9.99 5.64 -6.10
CA LEU A 219 9.57 4.43 -6.80
C LEU A 219 10.77 3.76 -7.46
N ALA A 220 10.96 2.47 -7.23
CA ALA A 220 11.93 1.69 -7.96
C ALA A 220 11.23 0.58 -8.73
N VAL A 221 11.59 0.42 -10.00
CA VAL A 221 11.12 -0.68 -10.84
C VAL A 221 12.21 -1.73 -10.88
N ARG A 222 11.82 -2.98 -10.60
CA ARG A 222 12.61 -4.17 -10.88
C ARG A 222 11.87 -5.01 -11.92
N GLN A 223 12.45 -6.12 -12.36
CA GLN A 223 11.95 -6.88 -13.51
C GLN A 223 10.44 -7.22 -13.42
N ASN A 224 9.98 -7.71 -12.27
CA ASN A 224 8.59 -8.17 -12.07
C ASN A 224 7.91 -7.52 -10.85
N GLU A 225 8.46 -6.42 -10.34
CA GLU A 225 8.00 -5.82 -9.09
C GLU A 225 8.28 -4.32 -9.07
N VAL A 226 7.45 -3.60 -8.32
CA VAL A 226 7.64 -2.19 -8.02
C VAL A 226 7.78 -2.05 -6.52
N LEU A 227 8.77 -1.28 -6.11
CA LEU A 227 8.96 -0.84 -4.74
C LEU A 227 8.58 0.63 -4.66
N LEU A 228 7.90 0.98 -3.58
CA LEU A 228 7.60 2.34 -3.21
C LEU A 228 8.14 2.60 -1.82
N LYS A 229 8.82 3.73 -1.65
CA LYS A 229 9.29 4.21 -0.36
C LYS A 229 8.71 5.59 -0.07
N SER A 230 8.09 5.71 1.09
CA SER A 230 7.76 6.97 1.75
C SER A 230 8.63 7.12 3.01
N PRO A 231 8.58 8.27 3.71
CA PRO A 231 9.34 8.47 4.94
C PRO A 231 9.13 7.39 6.01
N ARG A 232 7.94 6.77 6.06
CA ARG A 232 7.58 5.78 7.09
C ARG A 232 7.33 4.38 6.54
N SER A 233 7.36 4.18 5.23
CA SER A 233 6.93 2.90 4.65
C SER A 233 7.74 2.49 3.44
N VAL A 234 7.97 1.19 3.32
CA VAL A 234 8.38 0.54 2.08
C VAL A 234 7.27 -0.43 1.70
N ILE A 235 6.70 -0.25 0.51
CA ILE A 235 5.70 -1.13 -0.06
C ILE A 235 6.33 -1.83 -1.25
N TYR A 236 6.14 -3.14 -1.30
CA TYR A 236 6.54 -3.99 -2.39
C TYR A 236 5.28 -4.51 -3.07
N THR A 237 5.30 -4.58 -4.40
CA THR A 237 4.25 -5.26 -5.14
C THR A 237 4.79 -5.96 -6.38
N ARG A 238 4.35 -7.20 -6.57
CA ARG A 238 4.55 -7.93 -7.82
C ARG A 238 3.66 -7.33 -8.92
N LEU A 239 4.24 -7.16 -10.11
CA LEU A 239 3.53 -6.68 -11.30
C LEU A 239 2.62 -7.76 -11.86
N LEU A 240 1.52 -7.34 -12.49
CA LEU A 240 0.64 -8.24 -13.23
C LEU A 240 1.30 -8.65 -14.55
N GLU A 241 1.11 -9.91 -14.92
CA GLU A 241 1.54 -10.44 -16.19
C GLU A 241 0.43 -10.28 -17.26
N GLY A 242 0.84 -10.11 -18.51
CA GLY A 242 -0.07 -10.05 -19.65
C GLY A 242 0.10 -8.79 -20.50
N ARG A 243 -0.66 -8.75 -21.59
CA ARG A 243 -0.61 -7.67 -22.57
C ARG A 243 -1.70 -6.64 -22.27
N PHE A 244 -1.31 -5.44 -21.86
CA PHE A 244 -2.25 -4.32 -21.74
C PHE A 244 -2.74 -3.88 -23.14
N PRO A 245 -4.02 -3.49 -23.30
CA PRO A 245 -4.54 -3.03 -24.59
C PRO A 245 -3.75 -1.84 -25.15
N ARG A 246 -3.79 -1.66 -26.48
CA ARG A 246 -3.27 -0.45 -27.16
C ARG A 246 -4.15 0.75 -26.84
N TRP A 247 -3.98 1.30 -25.65
CA TRP A 247 -4.85 2.33 -25.08
C TRP A 247 -4.85 3.64 -25.88
N ARG A 248 -3.73 3.95 -26.57
CA ARG A 248 -3.61 5.14 -27.42
C ARG A 248 -4.60 5.12 -28.60
N ASP A 249 -4.91 3.93 -29.11
CA ASP A 249 -5.81 3.74 -30.26
C ASP A 249 -7.29 4.00 -29.91
N VAL A 250 -7.62 4.07 -28.61
CA VAL A 250 -8.99 4.30 -28.12
C VAL A 250 -9.39 5.77 -28.19
N PHE A 251 -8.42 6.70 -28.21
CA PHE A 251 -8.73 8.13 -28.26
C PHE A 251 -9.31 8.51 -29.63
N PRO A 252 -10.53 9.09 -29.67
CA PRO A 252 -11.21 9.38 -30.93
C PRO A 252 -10.50 10.48 -31.72
N GLN A 253 -10.05 10.16 -32.94
CA GLN A 253 -9.55 11.14 -33.90
C GLN A 253 -10.70 11.64 -34.80
N ARG A 254 -11.66 12.35 -34.21
CA ARG A 254 -12.85 12.84 -34.94
C ARG A 254 -12.75 14.33 -35.23
N THR A 255 -12.51 14.68 -36.49
CA THR A 255 -12.69 16.04 -37.01
C THR A 255 -14.17 16.43 -36.94
N GLY A 256 -14.50 17.58 -36.35
CA GLY A 256 -15.88 18.08 -36.24
C GLY A 256 -16.66 17.64 -34.99
N SER A 257 -15.97 17.17 -33.95
CA SER A 257 -16.60 16.89 -32.65
C SER A 257 -17.25 18.13 -32.05
N VAL A 258 -18.50 18.02 -31.57
CA VAL A 258 -19.13 19.06 -30.76
C VAL A 258 -18.49 19.06 -29.38
N LYS A 259 -18.04 20.23 -28.93
CA LYS A 259 -17.55 20.46 -27.57
C LYS A 259 -18.65 21.13 -26.76
N ILE A 260 -18.93 20.59 -25.58
CA ILE A 260 -19.94 21.12 -24.66
C ILE A 260 -19.25 21.38 -23.34
N GLU A 261 -19.27 22.63 -22.89
CA GLU A 261 -18.73 23.03 -21.59
C GLU A 261 -19.83 22.94 -20.53
N LEU A 262 -19.56 22.21 -19.46
CA LEU A 262 -20.52 21.94 -18.39
C LEU A 262 -19.87 22.16 -17.02
N PRO A 263 -20.50 22.91 -16.10
CA PRO A 263 -20.04 22.98 -14.72
C PRO A 263 -20.12 21.62 -14.04
N VAL A 264 -18.99 21.15 -13.48
CA VAL A 264 -18.84 19.79 -12.94
C VAL A 264 -19.89 19.46 -11.88
N ALA A 265 -20.03 20.29 -10.84
CA ALA A 265 -20.92 20.00 -9.72
C ALA A 265 -22.41 19.97 -10.12
N PRO A 266 -22.95 20.97 -10.83
CA PRO A 266 -24.31 20.91 -11.37
C PRO A 266 -24.56 19.72 -12.30
N PHE A 267 -23.63 19.42 -13.21
CA PHE A 267 -23.80 18.30 -14.14
C PHE A 267 -23.78 16.96 -13.42
N TYR A 268 -22.85 16.76 -12.48
CA TYR A 268 -22.80 15.54 -11.67
C TYR A 268 -24.08 15.34 -10.86
N ALA A 269 -24.63 16.40 -10.27
CA ALA A 269 -25.91 16.33 -9.56
C ALA A 269 -27.06 15.93 -10.51
N ALA A 270 -27.12 16.50 -11.72
CA ALA A 270 -28.12 16.15 -12.73
C ALA A 270 -28.00 14.69 -13.19
N VAL A 271 -26.77 14.18 -13.42
CA VAL A 271 -26.54 12.76 -13.74
C VAL A 271 -27.01 11.85 -12.61
N ARG A 272 -26.72 12.22 -11.35
CA ARG A 272 -27.20 11.45 -10.19
C ARG A 272 -28.73 11.47 -10.06
N GLN A 273 -29.38 12.58 -10.36
CA GLN A 273 -30.84 12.67 -10.38
C GLN A 273 -31.45 11.82 -11.50
N ALA A 274 -30.87 11.84 -12.70
CA ALA A 274 -31.35 11.06 -13.84
C ALA A 274 -31.14 9.54 -13.70
N ALA A 275 -30.26 9.11 -12.78
CA ALA A 275 -29.99 7.70 -12.51
C ALA A 275 -30.97 7.04 -11.52
N ILE A 276 -31.86 7.83 -10.90
CA ILE A 276 -32.98 7.35 -10.07
C ILE A 276 -34.10 6.88 -11.00
#